data_AF-A0A661F3R9-F1
#
_entry.id   AF-A0A661F3R9-F1
#
_cell.length_a   1.000
_cell.length_b   1.000
_cell.length_c   1.000
_cell.angle_alpha   90.00
_cell.angle_beta   90.00
_cell.angle_gamma   90.00
#
_symmetry.space_group_name_H-M   'P 1'
#
loop_
_entity.id
_entity.type
_entity.pdbx_description
1 polymer ?
#
loop_
_entity_poly.entity_id
_entity_poly.type
_entity_poly.pdbx_seq_one_letter_code
_entity_poly.pdbx_strand_id
1 'polypeptide(L)' 'MNHNNSNKQKTVICTCTGTSKEKIEQLIAKGADTIDEISSATGANTGCGSCDILILELLAQENQK' A
#
# COMPACT_ATOMS: atom_id res chain seq x y z
N MET A 1 -11.99 30.91 -1.75
CA MET A 1 -10.61 30.42 -1.55
C MET A 1 -10.43 29.16 -2.38
N ASN A 2 -9.51 29.18 -3.33
CA ASN A 2 -9.20 28.08 -4.25
C ASN A 2 -8.31 27.04 -3.55
N HIS A 3 -8.71 25.77 -3.55
CA HIS A 3 -7.80 24.65 -3.35
C HIS A 3 -7.95 23.67 -4.52
N ASN A 4 -7.29 24.01 -5.61
CA ASN A 4 -6.99 23.07 -6.67
C ASN A 4 -5.66 22.41 -6.29
N ASN A 5 -5.72 21.30 -5.56
CA ASN A 5 -4.55 20.49 -5.28
C ASN A 5 -4.92 19.04 -5.61
N SER A 6 -4.79 18.70 -6.89
CA SER A 6 -4.71 17.32 -7.37
C SER A 6 -3.41 16.68 -6.85
N ASN A 7 -3.26 16.62 -5.53
CA ASN A 7 -2.19 15.92 -4.87
C ASN A 7 -2.62 14.47 -4.79
N LYS A 8 -2.08 13.65 -5.67
CA LYS A 8 -2.05 12.21 -5.45
C LYS A 8 -1.15 11.99 -4.24
N GLN A 9 -1.74 12.09 -3.05
CA GLN A 9 -1.03 11.99 -1.78
C GLN A 9 -0.37 10.62 -1.74
N LYS A 10 0.96 10.61 -1.80
CA LYS A 10 1.78 9.42 -1.56
C LYS A 10 1.67 9.07 -0.09
N THR A 11 0.55 8.45 0.29
CA THR A 11 0.33 8.00 1.66
C THR A 11 1.31 6.88 1.94
N VAL A 12 2.30 7.15 2.78
CA VAL A 12 3.23 6.13 3.26
C VAL A 12 2.45 5.20 4.18
N ILE A 13 2.39 3.93 3.80
CA ILE A 13 1.66 2.87 4.53
C ILE A 13 2.58 2.19 5.53
N CYS A 14 3.85 1.96 5.14
CA CYS A 14 4.88 1.44 6.02
C CYS A 14 5.99 2.48 6.17
N THR A 15 6.14 3.04 7.37
CA THR A 15 7.26 3.94 7.69
C THR A 15 8.58 3.19 7.87
N CYS A 16 8.53 1.90 8.21
CA CYS A 16 9.70 1.05 8.41
C CYS A 16 10.48 0.84 7.09
N THR A 17 9.77 0.59 5.98
CA THR A 17 10.38 0.36 4.65
C THR A 17 10.18 1.51 3.65
N GLY A 18 9.34 2.50 4.00
CA GLY A 18 8.94 3.56 3.09
C GLY A 18 7.90 3.13 2.03
N THR A 19 7.25 1.98 2.22
CA THR A 19 6.21 1.51 1.29
C THR A 19 5.03 2.48 1.28
N SER A 20 4.70 3.01 0.11
CA SER A 20 3.57 3.91 -0.10
C SER A 20 2.38 3.18 -0.72
N LYS A 21 1.17 3.72 -0.58
CA LYS A 21 -0.06 3.17 -1.15
C LYS A 21 0.08 2.88 -2.65
N GLU A 22 0.61 3.84 -3.42
CA GLU A 22 0.81 3.66 -4.86
C GLU A 22 1.69 2.44 -5.20
N LYS A 23 2.68 2.14 -4.35
CA LYS A 23 3.55 0.97 -4.54
C LYS A 23 2.78 -0.33 -4.34
N ILE A 24 1.88 -0.37 -3.36
CA ILE A 24 1.01 -1.52 -3.09
C ILE A 24 0.02 -1.69 -4.24
N GLU A 25 -0.68 -0.63 -4.65
CA GLU A 25 -1.60 -0.66 -5.81
C GLU A 25 -0.90 -1.15 -7.08
N GLN A 26 0.34 -0.71 -7.33
CA GLN A 26 1.14 -1.20 -8.46
C GLN A 26 1.47 -2.68 -8.39
N LEU A 27 1.63 -3.24 -7.18
CA LEU A 27 1.88 -4.67 -7.00
C LEU A 27 0.59 -5.46 -7.18
N ILE A 28 -0.53 -4.96 -6.66
CA ILE A 28 -1.85 -5.55 -6.87
C ILE A 28 -2.17 -5.61 -8.37
N ALA A 29 -1.93 -4.51 -9.10
CA ALA A 29 -2.07 -4.48 -10.56
C ALA A 29 -1.13 -5.43 -11.31
N LYS A 30 -0.01 -5.84 -10.69
CA LYS A 30 0.89 -6.88 -11.23
C LYS A 30 0.42 -8.30 -10.93
N GLY A 31 -0.60 -8.46 -10.08
CA GLY A 31 -1.16 -9.74 -9.67
C GLY A 31 -0.95 -10.09 -8.20
N ALA A 32 -0.39 -9.19 -7.37
CA ALA A 32 -0.19 -9.46 -5.96
C ALA A 32 -1.51 -9.35 -5.18
N ASP A 33 -2.03 -10.48 -4.71
CA ASP A 33 -3.33 -10.54 -4.01
C ASP A 33 -3.19 -10.77 -2.50
N THR A 34 -1.97 -10.98 -2.01
CA THR A 34 -1.70 -11.36 -0.62
C THR A 34 -0.67 -10.45 0.03
N ILE A 35 -0.74 -10.30 1.36
CA ILE A 35 0.28 -9.56 2.11
C ILE A 35 1.66 -10.17 1.87
N ASP A 36 1.77 -11.49 1.75
CA ASP A 36 3.05 -12.18 1.55
C ASP A 36 3.73 -11.72 0.25
N GLU A 37 2.98 -11.61 -0.85
CA GLU A 37 3.52 -11.09 -2.11
C GLU A 37 3.90 -9.60 -2.02
N ILE A 38 3.07 -8.79 -1.37
CA ILE A 38 3.38 -7.37 -1.13
C ILE A 38 4.63 -7.22 -0.24
N SER A 39 4.74 -8.06 0.79
CA SER A 39 5.84 -8.11 1.74
C SER A 39 7.12 -8.57 1.05
N SER A 40 7.05 -9.64 0.25
CA SER A 40 8.19 -10.13 -0.52
C SER A 40 8.68 -9.10 -1.54
N ALA A 41 7.79 -8.27 -2.09
CA ALA A 41 8.16 -7.26 -3.08
C ALA A 41 8.61 -5.91 -2.49
N THR A 42 8.16 -5.56 -1.28
CA THR A 42 8.43 -4.25 -0.66
C THR A 42 9.20 -4.30 0.65
N GLY A 43 9.29 -5.46 1.28
CA GLY A 43 9.76 -5.63 2.65
C GLY A 43 8.78 -5.11 3.71
N ALA A 44 7.60 -4.58 3.33
CA ALA A 44 6.61 -4.19 4.31
C ALA A 44 6.16 -5.42 5.13
N ASN A 45 5.75 -5.22 6.37
CA ASN A 45 5.39 -6.27 7.31
C ASN A 45 6.53 -7.19 7.81
N THR A 46 7.76 -7.14 7.31
CA THR A 46 8.80 -8.08 7.78
C THR A 46 9.45 -7.70 9.12
N GLY A 47 8.93 -6.69 9.84
CA GLY A 47 9.56 -6.16 11.04
C GLY A 47 8.56 -5.71 12.10
N CYS A 48 7.96 -4.54 11.90
CA CYS A 48 7.14 -3.86 12.91
C CYS A 48 5.67 -4.31 12.94
N GLY A 49 5.15 -4.93 11.87
CA GLY A 49 3.76 -5.42 11.78
C GLY A 49 2.65 -4.35 11.73
N SER A 50 2.96 -3.08 12.02
CA SER A 50 1.96 -2.02 12.15
C SER A 50 1.23 -1.65 10.84
N CYS A 51 1.82 -2.01 9.70
CA CYS A 51 1.27 -1.73 8.37
C CYS A 51 0.39 -2.86 7.81
N ASP A 52 0.25 -3.99 8.53
CA ASP A 52 -0.49 -5.15 8.03
C ASP A 52 -1.95 -4.88 7.75
N ILE A 53 -2.63 -4.29 8.73
CA ILE A 53 -4.05 -3.96 8.60
C ILE A 53 -4.27 -3.00 7.43
N LEU A 54 -3.37 -2.05 7.23
CA LEU A 54 -3.46 -1.09 6.12
C LEU A 54 -3.24 -1.77 4.76
N ILE A 55 -2.29 -2.70 4.65
CA ILE A 55 -2.04 -3.45 3.41
C ILE A 55 -3.24 -4.34 3.09
N LEU A 56 -3.78 -5.05 4.08
CA LEU A 56 -5.00 -5.87 3.93
C LEU A 56 -6.19 -5.04 3.46
N GLU A 57 -6.38 -3.86 4.05
CA GLU A 57 -7.50 -2.98 3.68
C GLU A 57 -7.36 -2.48 2.24
N LEU A 58 -6.14 -2.18 1.77
CA LEU A 58 -5.88 -1.84 0.37
C LEU A 58 -6.14 -3.01 -0.58
N LEU A 59 -5.69 -4.21 -0.23
CA LEU A 59 -5.97 -5.44 -1.00
C LEU A 59 -7.48 -5.68 -1.12
N ALA A 60 -8.20 -5.58 0.01
CA ALA A 60 -9.65 -5.73 0.03
C ALA A 60 -10.36 -4.64 -0.79
N GLN A 61 -9.88 -3.39 -0.76
CA GLN A 61 -10.44 -2.29 -1.55
C GLN A 61 -10.26 -2.49 -3.05
N GLU A 62 -9.06 -2.89 -3.50
CA GLU A 62 -8.77 -3.08 -4.93
C GLU A 62 -9.53 -4.28 -5.50
N ASN A 63 -9.70 -5.36 -4.74
CA ASN A 63 -10.47 -6.55 -5.16
C ASN A 63 -11.99 -6.36 -5.18
N GLN A 64 -12.50 -5.22 -4.66
CA GLN A 64 -13.92 -4.90 -4.62
C GLN A 64 -14.30 -3.84 -5.69
N LYS A 65 -13.40 -3.52 -6.62
CA LYS A 65 -13.58 -2.50 -7.66
C LYS A 65 -13.83 -3.10 -9.04
#